data_AF-A0A0Q6A7Q4-F1
#
_entry.id   AF-A0A0Q6A7Q4-F1
#
_cell.length_a   1.000
_cell.length_b   1.000
_cell.length_c   1.000
_cell.angle_alpha   90.00
_cell.angle_beta   90.00
_cell.angle_gamma   90.00
#
_symmetry.space_group_name_H-M   'P 1'
#
loop_
_entity.id
_entity.type
_entity.pdbx_description
1 polymer ?
#
loop_
_entity_poly.entity_id
_entity_poly.type
_entity_poly.pdbx_seq_one_letter_code
_entity_poly.pdbx_strand_id
1 'polypeptide(L)' 'MSVSKNNFLDFIAVEIEGFYGVIIPDNTEEYQISYTLFTSFLTIFQKKLYVYFLSGKTINYQIHYFIFNFKII' A
#
# COMPACT_ATOMS: atom_id res chain seq x y z
N MET A 1 -17.48 -13.38 -18.06
CA MET A 1 -16.00 -13.27 -18.06
C MET A 1 -15.60 -12.25 -17.00
N SER A 2 -15.16 -12.67 -15.82
CA SER A 2 -14.64 -11.75 -14.78
C SER A 2 -13.82 -12.42 -13.65
N VAL A 3 -13.73 -13.75 -13.59
CA VAL A 3 -13.10 -14.47 -12.47
C VAL A 3 -11.59 -14.18 -12.37
N SER A 4 -10.88 -14.05 -13.50
CA SER A 4 -9.42 -13.82 -13.46
C SER A 4 -9.03 -12.43 -12.95
N LYS A 5 -9.86 -11.41 -13.20
CA LYS A 5 -9.55 -10.03 -12.82
C LYS A 5 -9.73 -9.82 -11.33
N ASN A 6 -10.69 -10.50 -10.71
CA ASN A 6 -10.86 -10.49 -9.25
C ASN A 6 -9.68 -11.18 -8.58
N ASN A 7 -9.26 -12.35 -9.07
CA ASN A 7 -8.12 -13.06 -8.48
C ASN A 7 -6.84 -12.21 -8.48
N PHE A 8 -6.54 -11.46 -9.55
CA PHE A 8 -5.35 -10.61 -9.60
C PHE A 8 -5.35 -9.49 -8.55
N LEU A 9 -6.49 -8.82 -8.33
CA LEU A 9 -6.58 -7.78 -7.31
C LEU A 9 -6.44 -8.37 -5.90
N ASP A 10 -7.03 -9.54 -5.69
CA ASP A 10 -6.92 -10.27 -4.44
C ASP A 10 -5.47 -10.72 -4.20
N PHE A 11 -4.71 -11.06 -5.26
CA PHE A 11 -3.27 -11.34 -5.17
C PHE A 11 -2.46 -10.14 -4.68
N ILE A 12 -2.79 -8.90 -5.09
CA ILE A 12 -2.06 -7.71 -4.64
C ILE A 12 -2.20 -7.53 -3.12
N ALA A 13 -3.41 -7.74 -2.58
CA ALA A 13 -3.65 -7.65 -1.15
C ALA A 13 -2.84 -8.71 -0.38
N VAL A 14 -2.88 -9.96 -0.85
CA VAL A 14 -2.10 -11.08 -0.26
C VAL A 14 -0.59 -10.83 -0.35
N GLU A 15 -0.11 -10.28 -1.46
CA GLU A 15 1.29 -9.90 -1.63
C GLU A 15 1.69 -8.84 -0.60
N ILE A 16 0.89 -7.78 -0.45
CA ILE A 16 1.16 -6.72 0.51
C ILE A 16 1.21 -7.27 1.94
N GLU A 17 0.28 -8.13 2.30
CA GLU A 17 0.24 -8.79 3.61
C GLU A 17 1.48 -9.67 3.83
N GLY A 18 1.84 -10.49 2.84
CA GLY A 18 2.98 -11.40 2.92
C GLY A 18 4.35 -10.70 2.97
N PHE A 19 4.54 -9.62 2.21
CA PHE A 19 5.83 -8.92 2.14
C PHE A 19 6.00 -7.83 3.20
N TYR A 20 4.91 -7.15 3.58
CA TYR A 20 4.98 -5.98 4.46
C TYR A 20 4.29 -6.18 5.80
N GLY A 21 3.55 -7.28 6.01
CA GLY A 21 2.81 -7.53 7.24
C GLY A 21 1.65 -6.56 7.45
N VAL A 22 1.17 -5.92 6.37
CA VAL A 22 0.09 -4.94 6.40
C VAL A 22 -1.19 -5.60 5.92
N ILE A 23 -2.21 -5.61 6.77
CA ILE A 23 -3.56 -6.06 6.41
C ILE A 23 -4.28 -4.92 5.70
N ILE A 24 -4.71 -5.19 4.47
CA ILE A 24 -5.43 -4.23 3.65
C ILE A 24 -6.94 -4.40 3.89
N PRO A 25 -7.67 -3.35 4.26
CA PRO A 25 -9.10 -3.45 4.47
C PRO A 25 -9.82 -3.72 3.16
N ASP A 26 -10.76 -4.66 3.19
CA ASP A 26 -11.69 -4.88 2.10
C ASP A 26 -12.72 -3.75 2.05
N ASN A 27 -13.12 -3.34 0.85
CA ASN A 27 -14.22 -2.42 0.61
C ASN A 27 -14.04 -1.01 1.21
N THR A 28 -12.82 -0.47 1.19
CA THR A 28 -12.60 0.93 1.57
C THR A 28 -13.17 1.91 0.54
N GLU A 29 -13.77 3.00 1.02
CA GLU A 29 -14.21 4.12 0.17
C GLU A 29 -13.06 5.08 -0.17
N GLU A 30 -11.92 4.93 0.51
CA GLU A 30 -10.73 5.73 0.29
C GLU A 30 -10.07 5.39 -1.05
N TYR A 31 -9.66 6.39 -1.81
CA TYR A 31 -8.87 6.19 -3.04
C TYR A 31 -7.45 5.70 -2.73
N GLN A 32 -6.93 6.05 -1.55
CA GLN A 32 -5.56 5.75 -1.15
C GLN A 32 -5.45 5.63 0.36
N ILE A 33 -4.68 4.64 0.83
CA ILE A 33 -4.26 4.52 2.23
C ILE A 33 -2.74 4.47 2.27
N SER A 34 -2.12 5.18 3.22
CA SER A 34 -0.68 5.13 3.45
C SER A 34 -0.34 4.43 4.76
N TYR A 35 0.59 3.49 4.70
CA TYR A 35 1.13 2.77 5.86
C TYR A 35 2.59 3.13 6.03
N THR A 36 3.00 3.50 7.24
CA THR A 36 4.42 3.67 7.56
C THR A 36 5.04 2.30 7.82
N LEU A 37 5.89 1.83 6.90
CA LEU A 37 6.60 0.56 7.03
C LEU A 37 7.81 0.68 7.95
N PHE A 38 8.47 1.84 7.93
CA PHE A 38 9.67 2.08 8.73
C PHE A 38 9.81 3.57 9.00
N THR A 39 10.30 3.89 10.19
CA THR A 39 10.79 5.22 10.53
C THR A 39 12.06 5.12 11.34
N SER A 40 13.01 6.04 11.14
CA SER A 40 14.26 6.09 11.90
C SER A 40 14.73 7.52 12.12
N PHE A 41 15.69 7.66 13.04
CA PHE A 41 16.36 8.91 13.39
C PHE A 41 15.38 10.06 13.63
N LEU A 42 14.53 9.96 14.66
CA LEU A 42 13.54 11.01 14.98
C LEU A 42 12.71 11.41 13.75
N THR A 43 12.16 10.43 13.02
CA THR A 43 11.36 10.62 11.79
C THR A 43 12.08 11.24 10.59
N ILE A 44 13.42 11.41 10.64
CA ILE A 44 14.19 11.94 9.50
C ILE A 44 14.02 11.03 8.29
N PHE A 45 14.15 9.71 8.45
CA PHE A 45 13.93 8.78 7.35
C PHE A 45 12.63 8.01 7.55
N GLN A 46 11.81 7.94 6.50
CA GLN A 46 10.56 7.19 6.49
C GLN A 46 10.45 6.36 5.22
N LYS A 47 9.97 5.12 5.37
CA LYS A 47 9.52 4.27 4.27
C LYS A 47 8.01 4.12 4.41
N LYS A 48 7.26 4.55 3.40
CA LYS A 48 5.81 4.44 3.37
C LYS A 48 5.34 3.58 2.21
N LEU A 49 4.33 2.77 2.46
CA LEU A 49 3.58 2.02 1.48
C LEU A 49 2.28 2.77 1.21
N TYR A 50 2.06 3.14 -0.05
CA TYR A 50 0.82 3.73 -0.52
C TYR A 50 0.04 2.68 -1.28
N VAL A 51 -1.15 2.38 -0.81
CA VAL A 51 -2.06 1.40 -1.41
C VAL A 51 -3.20 2.16 -2.06
N TYR A 52 -3.48 1.84 -3.31
CA TYR A 52 -4.48 2.51 -4.13
C TYR A 52 -5.67 1.59 -4.35
N PHE A 53 -6.85 2.18 -4.26
CA PHE A 53 -8.10 1.45 -4.35
C PHE A 53 -8.98 2.00 -5.47
N LEU A 54 -9.80 1.11 -6.03
CA LEU A 54 -10.88 1.47 -6.92
C LEU A 54 -12.09 0.61 -6.58
N SER A 55 -13.21 1.24 -6.26
CA SER A 55 -14.45 0.56 -5.88
C SER A 55 -14.24 -0.47 -4.76
N GLY A 56 -13.51 -0.08 -3.71
CA GLY A 56 -13.27 -0.95 -2.56
C GLY A 56 -12.21 -2.03 -2.74
N LYS A 57 -11.60 -2.15 -3.94
CA LYS A 57 -10.58 -3.14 -4.23
C LYS A 57 -9.20 -2.53 -4.41
N THR A 58 -8.20 -3.20 -3.86
CA THR A 58 -6.79 -2.85 -4.07
C THR A 58 -6.41 -3.04 -5.54
N ILE A 59 -5.96 -1.97 -6.18
CA ILE A 59 -5.56 -2.00 -7.60
C ILE A 59 -4.07 -1.87 -7.82
N ASN A 60 -3.35 -1.27 -6.87
CA ASN A 60 -1.92 -1.04 -6.97
C ASN A 60 -1.33 -0.67 -5.61
N TYR A 61 -0.01 -0.76 -5.49
CA TYR A 61 0.72 -0.17 -4.38
C TYR A 61 2.05 0.43 -4.83
N GLN A 62 2.57 1.38 -4.06
CA GLN A 62 3.87 1.98 -4.28
C GLN A 62 4.58 2.19 -2.95
N ILE A 63 5.90 1.98 -2.94
CA ILE A 63 6.74 2.37 -1.82
C ILE A 63 7.37 3.71 -2.14
N HIS A 64 7.22 4.68 -1.23
CA HIS A 64 7.99 5.91 -1.29
C HIS A 64 8.92 6.04 -0.09
N TYR A 65 10.07 6.64 -0.33
CA TYR A 65 11.09 6.92 0.68
C TYR A 65 11.16 8.42 0.91
N PHE A 66 11.25 8.80 2.19
CA PHE A 66 11.32 10.18 2.62
C PHE A 66 12.57 10.43 3.44
N ILE A 67 13.22 11.58 3.21
CA ILE A 67 14.22 12.15 4.11
C ILE A 67 13.77 13.57 4.47
N PHE A 68 13.74 13.92 5.75
CA PHE A 68 13.21 15.19 6.25
C PHE A 68 11.81 15.51 5.71
N ASN A 69 10.95 14.48 5.58
CA ASN A 69 9.62 14.55 4.95
C ASN A 69 9.60 14.91 3.45
N PHE A 70 10.74 15.02 2.78
CA PHE A 70 10.81 15.15 1.34
C PHE A 70 10.85 13.77 0.70
N LYS A 71 9.95 13.53 -0.25
CA LYS A 71 9.96 12.31 -1.06
C LYS A 71 11.21 12.32 -1.95
N ILE A 72 11.98 11.24 -1.90
CA ILE A 72 13.17 11.07 -2.74
C ILE A 72 12.92 10.06 -3.86
N ILE A 73 12.22 8.97 -3.54
CA ILE A 73 11.95 7.84 -4.44
C ILE A 73 10.48 7.46 -4.28
#